data_AF-A0A8B6HS17-F1
#
_entry.id   AF-A0A8B6HS17-F1
#
_cell.length_a   1.000
_cell.length_b   1.000
_cell.length_c   1.000
_cell.angle_alpha   90.00
_cell.angle_beta   90.00
_cell.angle_gamma   90.00
#
_symmetry.space_group_name_H-M   'P 1'
#
loop_
_entity.id
_entity.type
_entity.pdbx_description
1 polymer ?
#
loop_
_entity_poly.entity_id
_entity_poly.type
_entity_poly.pdbx_seq_one_letter_code
_entity_poly.pdbx_strand_id
1 'polypeptide(L)'
;MNEALNKACNCGNLDTVKWLIENIDNKLFDTIKVLNCACIRGRLDMVKWLIENVDNKLFDMKEALNIACNCGNLDMVKWLIENIDNELFDMKETLNIACECGHLDMVTWLIENVDNKLVDMKEALNAAGQIGNLHMVEWMIENVDNTQFDIKQLMNDALNQDAYEFIECLIKNVDNTLFDMTLVMKYAYRCGDLDLMTLVIESIVKSDHTGFNLQSALYMIFDCCNNVELMYDNSIIEKSVLKICKQGQKKEIFWTDVLNNACVFGFLEVVEWLLTSFPSNIFDFDTAIANALSSKSDSIIRLIIETNCVNYVTDIRSLTSSLCHHGYTDLALWLLQNQDNFVFDYQTVMNEACLHDDLSLVKYLWDNFNPYSFDMKTAMTKLVEVKRVPLQ
;
A
#
# COMPACT_ATOMS: atom_id res chain seq x y z
N MET A 1 46.63 36.09 -1.87
CA MET A 1 46.34 35.84 -3.31
C MET A 1 45.15 34.93 -3.48
N ASN A 2 45.18 33.69 -2.96
CA ASN A 2 44.01 32.80 -2.96
C ASN A 2 42.75 33.44 -2.34
N GLU A 3 42.90 34.25 -1.29
CA GLU A 3 41.77 34.98 -0.70
C GLU A 3 41.15 36.02 -1.66
N ALA A 4 41.97 36.72 -2.44
CA ALA A 4 41.49 37.70 -3.41
C ALA A 4 40.76 37.01 -4.58
N LEU A 5 41.32 35.88 -5.06
CA LEU A 5 40.71 35.07 -6.12
C LEU A 5 39.40 34.43 -5.64
N ASN A 6 39.37 33.86 -4.44
CA ASN A 6 38.15 33.32 -3.82
C ASN A 6 37.07 34.40 -3.66
N LYS A 7 37.46 35.62 -3.27
CA LYS A 7 36.51 36.74 -3.16
C LYS A 7 35.98 37.16 -4.53
N ALA A 8 36.83 37.22 -5.56
CA ALA A 8 36.42 37.51 -6.93
C ALA A 8 35.44 36.44 -7.47
N CYS A 9 35.71 35.16 -7.22
CA CYS A 9 34.83 34.05 -7.58
C CYS A 9 33.48 34.14 -6.85
N ASN A 10 33.51 34.39 -5.53
CA ASN A 10 32.29 34.55 -4.73
C ASN A 10 31.43 35.73 -5.20
N CYS A 11 32.05 36.84 -5.60
CA CYS A 11 31.35 38.00 -6.14
C CYS A 11 30.92 37.83 -7.61
N GLY A 12 31.35 36.75 -8.29
CA GLY A 12 31.10 36.56 -9.73
C GLY A 12 31.83 37.55 -10.63
N ASN A 13 32.92 38.17 -10.14
CA ASN A 13 33.67 39.18 -10.89
C ASN A 13 34.65 38.48 -11.85
N LEU A 14 34.14 38.10 -13.02
CA LEU A 14 34.90 37.39 -14.04
C LEU A 14 36.14 38.18 -14.50
N ASP A 15 36.04 39.49 -14.68
CA ASP A 15 37.17 40.31 -15.14
C ASP A 15 38.35 40.28 -14.15
N THR A 16 38.05 40.29 -12.85
CA THR A 16 39.09 40.17 -11.82
C THR A 16 39.70 38.77 -11.81
N VAL A 17 38.90 37.72 -12.02
CA VAL A 17 39.40 36.33 -12.13
C VAL A 17 40.31 36.18 -13.35
N LYS A 18 39.90 36.70 -14.52
CA LYS A 18 40.70 36.74 -15.74
C LYS A 18 42.03 37.42 -15.51
N TRP A 19 41.98 38.65 -14.98
CA TRP A 19 43.18 39.43 -14.72
C TRP A 19 44.14 38.72 -13.76
N LEU A 20 43.62 38.11 -12.68
CA LEU A 20 44.44 37.39 -11.72
C LEU A 20 45.11 36.15 -12.34
N ILE A 21 44.38 35.36 -13.13
CA ILE A 21 44.90 34.12 -13.74
C ILE A 21 45.87 34.41 -14.89
N GLU A 22 45.61 35.44 -15.70
CA GLU A 22 46.49 35.78 -16.83
C GLU A 22 47.81 36.44 -16.40
N ASN A 23 47.82 37.17 -15.28
CA ASN A 23 48.96 37.98 -14.86
C ASN A 23 49.76 37.39 -13.69
N ILE A 24 49.34 36.24 -13.14
CA ILE A 24 49.99 35.58 -12.00
C ILE A 24 50.21 34.10 -12.35
N ASP A 25 51.32 33.52 -11.89
CA ASP A 25 51.62 32.11 -12.12
C ASP A 25 50.50 31.20 -11.57
N ASN A 26 49.84 30.46 -12.48
CA ASN A 26 48.73 29.56 -12.17
C ASN A 26 49.06 28.51 -11.10
N LYS A 27 50.34 28.18 -10.90
CA LYS A 27 50.80 27.26 -9.83
C LYS A 27 50.61 27.79 -8.42
N LEU A 28 50.37 29.10 -8.28
CA LEU A 28 50.11 29.74 -6.98
C LEU A 28 48.64 29.68 -6.58
N PHE A 29 47.76 29.26 -7.49
CA PHE A 29 46.32 29.15 -7.24
C PHE A 29 45.91 27.72 -6.98
N ASP A 30 44.95 27.58 -6.08
CA ASP A 30 44.18 26.36 -5.91
C ASP A 30 43.07 26.35 -6.98
N THR A 31 43.42 25.97 -8.20
CA THR A 31 42.53 25.96 -9.38
C THR A 31 41.29 25.09 -9.16
N ILE A 32 41.42 24.02 -8.38
CA ILE A 32 40.30 23.16 -7.97
C ILE A 32 39.30 23.98 -7.14
N LYS A 33 39.75 24.68 -6.09
CA LYS A 33 38.85 25.53 -5.29
C LYS A 33 38.18 26.62 -6.10
N VAL A 34 38.89 27.19 -7.08
CA VAL A 34 38.37 28.25 -7.95
C VAL A 34 37.20 27.74 -8.80
N LEU A 35 37.40 26.61 -9.48
CA LEU A 35 36.36 25.98 -10.28
C LEU A 35 35.18 25.56 -9.41
N ASN A 36 35.43 24.90 -8.29
CA ASN A 36 34.38 24.49 -7.35
C ASN A 36 33.58 25.69 -6.84
N CYS A 37 34.24 26.81 -6.50
CA CYS A 37 33.54 28.05 -6.12
C CYS A 37 32.66 28.59 -7.26
N ALA A 38 33.14 28.56 -8.50
CA ALA A 38 32.36 28.99 -9.65
C ALA A 38 31.12 28.09 -9.86
N CYS A 39 31.28 26.77 -9.72
CA CYS A 39 30.18 25.79 -9.79
C CYS A 39 29.16 26.00 -8.67
N ILE A 40 29.59 26.10 -7.40
CA ILE A 40 28.72 26.35 -6.23
C ILE A 40 27.89 27.64 -6.42
N ARG A 41 28.48 28.67 -7.03
CA ARG A 41 27.83 29.96 -7.27
C ARG A 41 27.02 30.02 -8.56
N GLY A 42 26.96 28.92 -9.32
CA GLY A 42 26.28 28.83 -10.60
C GLY A 42 26.82 29.79 -11.66
N ARG A 43 28.10 30.15 -11.60
CA ARG A 43 28.73 31.12 -12.51
C ARG A 43 29.18 30.44 -13.80
N LEU A 44 28.22 30.07 -14.65
CA LEU A 44 28.49 29.35 -15.90
C LEU A 44 29.52 30.04 -16.80
N ASP A 45 29.43 31.35 -16.98
CA ASP A 45 30.39 32.11 -17.81
C ASP A 45 31.83 32.03 -17.29
N MET A 46 31.99 31.93 -15.96
CA MET A 46 33.29 31.76 -15.33
C MET A 46 33.81 30.33 -15.47
N VAL A 47 32.94 29.33 -15.31
CA VAL A 47 33.28 27.91 -15.53
C VAL A 47 33.74 27.69 -16.98
N LYS A 48 32.98 28.20 -17.96
CA LYS A 48 33.35 28.18 -19.39
C LYS A 48 34.74 28.76 -19.61
N TRP A 49 34.96 29.98 -19.13
CA TRP A 49 36.23 30.65 -19.32
C TRP A 49 37.40 29.90 -18.66
N LEU A 50 37.23 29.40 -17.43
CA LEU A 50 38.27 28.66 -16.71
C LEU A 50 38.68 27.39 -17.47
N ILE A 51 37.71 26.60 -17.93
CA ILE A 51 37.96 25.33 -18.63
C ILE A 51 38.53 25.55 -20.05
N GLU A 52 38.16 26.63 -20.72
CA GLU A 52 38.69 26.95 -22.06
C GLU A 52 40.10 27.54 -22.03
N ASN A 53 40.51 28.19 -20.93
CA ASN A 53 41.74 29.00 -20.87
C ASN A 53 42.79 28.49 -19.87
N VAL A 54 42.44 27.51 -19.02
CA VAL A 54 43.35 26.89 -18.05
C VAL A 54 43.48 25.40 -18.38
N ASP A 55 44.66 24.80 -18.15
CA ASP A 55 44.87 23.37 -18.39
C ASP A 55 43.92 22.53 -17.53
N ASN A 56 43.03 21.78 -18.18
CA ASN A 56 42.00 20.96 -17.53
C ASN A 56 42.58 19.91 -16.57
N LYS A 57 43.85 19.53 -16.70
CA LYS A 57 44.53 18.64 -15.75
C LYS A 57 44.69 19.23 -14.35
N LEU A 58 44.47 20.53 -14.21
CA LEU A 58 44.51 21.25 -12.93
C LEU A 58 43.15 21.28 -12.24
N PHE A 59 42.11 20.68 -12.84
CA PHE A 59 40.76 20.64 -12.31
C PHE A 59 40.35 19.21 -11.95
N ASP A 60 39.50 19.11 -10.94
CA ASP A 60 38.73 17.91 -10.66
C ASP A 60 37.37 18.03 -11.37
N MET A 61 37.29 17.51 -12.60
CA MET A 61 36.09 17.64 -13.42
C MET A 61 34.94 16.80 -12.88
N LYS A 62 35.23 15.68 -12.21
CA LYS A 62 34.25 14.87 -11.49
C LYS A 62 33.61 15.70 -10.38
N GLU A 63 34.42 16.32 -9.53
CA GLU A 63 33.91 17.17 -8.45
C GLU A 63 33.13 18.38 -8.97
N ALA A 64 33.59 19.01 -10.05
CA ALA A 64 32.91 20.14 -10.67
C ALA A 64 31.49 19.76 -11.16
N LEU A 65 31.35 18.60 -11.80
CA LEU A 65 30.06 18.07 -12.25
C LEU A 65 29.15 17.70 -11.07
N ASN A 66 29.70 17.02 -10.06
CA ASN A 66 28.98 16.66 -8.83
C ASN A 66 28.44 17.89 -8.09
N ILE A 67 29.25 18.96 -7.98
CA ILE A 67 28.81 20.24 -7.39
C ILE A 67 27.68 20.86 -8.21
N ALA A 68 27.80 20.87 -9.55
CA ALA A 68 26.76 21.41 -10.42
C ALA A 68 25.43 20.65 -10.27
N CYS A 69 25.51 19.32 -10.13
CA CYS A 69 24.37 18.47 -9.86
C CYS A 69 23.75 18.75 -8.49
N ASN A 70 24.57 18.78 -7.43
CA ASN A 70 24.11 19.09 -6.08
C ASN A 70 23.40 20.47 -6.03
N CYS A 71 23.94 21.47 -6.72
CA CYS A 71 23.36 22.81 -6.80
C CYS A 71 22.12 22.91 -7.72
N GLY A 72 21.76 21.85 -8.46
CA GLY A 72 20.61 21.86 -9.38
C GLY A 72 20.82 22.72 -10.62
N ASN A 73 22.06 23.04 -10.99
CA ASN A 73 22.35 23.91 -12.13
C ASN A 73 22.36 23.13 -13.44
N LEU A 74 21.16 22.90 -14.00
CA LEU A 74 20.97 22.12 -15.22
C LEU A 74 21.76 22.66 -16.42
N ASP A 75 21.82 23.98 -16.62
CA ASP A 75 22.54 24.58 -17.75
C ASP A 75 24.05 24.32 -17.66
N MET A 76 24.60 24.30 -16.43
CA MET A 76 26.00 23.96 -16.19
C MET A 76 26.27 22.47 -16.41
N VAL A 77 25.38 21.59 -15.94
CA VAL A 77 25.48 20.13 -16.15
C VAL A 77 25.46 19.80 -17.64
N LYS A 78 24.50 20.37 -18.39
CA LYS A 78 24.42 20.25 -19.86
C LYS A 78 25.73 20.66 -20.51
N TRP A 79 26.21 21.86 -20.18
CA TRP A 79 27.43 22.36 -20.80
C TRP A 79 28.66 21.51 -20.47
N LEU A 80 28.82 21.05 -19.22
CA LEU A 80 29.94 20.19 -18.81
C LEU A 80 29.93 18.85 -19.57
N ILE A 81 28.77 18.17 -19.65
CA ILE A 81 28.65 16.87 -20.31
C ILE A 81 28.80 16.97 -21.84
N GLU A 82 28.32 18.06 -22.45
CA GLU A 82 28.41 18.25 -23.90
C GLU A 82 29.82 18.67 -24.38
N ASN A 83 30.64 19.27 -23.51
CA ASN A 83 31.91 19.91 -23.91
C ASN A 83 33.16 19.26 -23.31
N ILE A 84 33.01 18.31 -22.39
CA ILE A 84 34.12 17.63 -21.72
C ILE A 84 34.01 16.13 -21.97
N ASP A 85 35.16 15.47 -22.02
CA ASP A 85 35.22 14.01 -22.19
C ASP A 85 34.53 13.30 -21.02
N ASN A 86 33.53 12.47 -21.34
CA ASN A 86 32.74 11.72 -20.36
C ASN A 86 33.59 10.74 -19.54
N GLU A 87 34.77 10.32 -20.03
CA GLU A 87 35.69 9.47 -19.24
C GLU A 87 36.24 10.16 -17.98
N LEU A 88 36.13 11.50 -17.90
CA LEU A 88 36.52 12.28 -16.72
C LEU A 88 35.42 12.33 -15.64
N PHE A 89 34.23 11.81 -15.94
CA PHE A 89 33.08 11.85 -15.05
C PHE A 89 32.74 10.48 -14.47
N ASP A 90 32.13 10.52 -13.29
CA ASP A 90 31.47 9.37 -12.70
C ASP A 90 29.96 9.57 -12.87
N MET A 91 29.42 9.09 -14.00
CA MET A 91 28.03 9.34 -14.36
C MET A 91 27.03 8.61 -13.43
N LYS A 92 27.47 7.55 -12.75
CA LYS A 92 26.67 6.89 -11.71
C LYS A 92 26.51 7.82 -10.51
N GLU A 93 27.63 8.32 -9.98
CA GLU A 93 27.62 9.27 -8.86
C GLU A 93 26.87 10.57 -9.22
N THR A 94 27.06 11.05 -10.46
CA THR A 94 26.37 12.23 -10.99
C THR A 94 24.85 12.07 -10.91
N LEU A 95 24.33 10.92 -11.39
CA LEU A 95 22.91 10.63 -11.35
C LEU A 95 22.42 10.45 -9.90
N ASN A 96 23.19 9.75 -9.06
CA ASN A 96 22.85 9.56 -7.64
C ASN A 96 22.65 10.92 -6.94
N ILE A 97 23.59 11.86 -7.09
CA ILE A 97 23.51 13.20 -6.50
C ILE A 97 22.27 13.96 -7.01
N ALA A 98 21.98 13.89 -8.31
CA ALA A 98 20.80 14.54 -8.87
C ALA A 98 19.49 13.98 -8.29
N CYS A 99 19.44 12.65 -8.09
CA CYS A 99 18.33 11.94 -7.46
C CYS A 99 18.20 12.27 -5.97
N GLU A 100 19.29 12.27 -5.21
CA GLU A 100 19.34 12.65 -3.79
C GLU A 100 18.80 14.06 -3.58
N CYS A 101 19.25 15.01 -4.40
CA CYS A 101 18.84 16.41 -4.31
C CYS A 101 17.45 16.69 -4.91
N GLY A 102 16.86 15.74 -5.64
CA GLY A 102 15.50 15.88 -6.19
C GLY A 102 15.38 16.73 -7.44
N HIS A 103 16.46 16.89 -8.21
CA HIS A 103 16.47 17.74 -9.39
C HIS A 103 15.86 17.00 -10.59
N LEU A 104 14.53 16.89 -10.60
CA LEU A 104 13.76 16.09 -11.56
C LEU A 104 14.04 16.42 -13.03
N ASP A 105 14.10 17.71 -13.39
CA ASP A 105 14.43 18.15 -14.76
C ASP A 105 15.84 17.69 -15.18
N MET A 106 16.77 17.64 -14.23
CA MET A 106 18.14 17.20 -14.45
C MET A 106 18.22 15.68 -14.59
N VAL A 107 17.54 14.93 -13.73
CA VAL A 107 17.46 13.47 -13.81
C VAL A 107 16.83 13.06 -15.15
N THR A 108 15.73 13.71 -15.54
CA THR A 108 15.08 13.48 -16.84
C THR A 108 16.07 13.69 -17.99
N TRP A 109 16.79 14.82 -17.98
CA TRP A 109 17.76 15.12 -19.02
C TRP A 109 18.92 14.12 -19.05
N LEU A 110 19.45 13.72 -17.89
CA LEU A 110 20.52 12.74 -17.77
C LEU A 110 20.10 11.38 -18.36
N ILE A 111 18.91 10.90 -18.03
CA ILE A 111 18.38 9.62 -18.55
C ILE A 111 18.18 9.67 -20.07
N GLU A 112 17.75 10.80 -20.62
CA GLU A 112 17.49 10.93 -22.06
C GLU A 112 18.76 11.11 -22.91
N ASN A 113 19.82 11.70 -22.36
CA ASN A 113 20.96 12.19 -23.13
C ASN A 113 22.30 11.50 -22.81
N VAL A 114 22.38 10.73 -21.73
CA VAL A 114 23.59 9.98 -21.34
C VAL A 114 23.43 8.51 -21.72
N ASP A 115 24.50 7.85 -22.15
CA ASP A 115 24.47 6.40 -22.43
C ASP A 115 24.04 5.62 -21.18
N ASN A 116 22.96 4.84 -21.31
CA ASN A 116 22.41 3.99 -20.25
C ASN A 116 23.43 3.05 -19.59
N LYS A 117 24.56 2.76 -20.24
CA LYS A 117 25.65 1.96 -19.65
C LYS A 117 26.50 2.72 -18.63
N LEU A 118 26.47 4.04 -18.67
CA LEU A 118 27.25 4.91 -17.78
C LEU A 118 26.48 5.29 -16.51
N VAL A 119 25.15 5.10 -16.51
CA VAL A 119 24.27 5.37 -15.38
C VAL A 119 23.79 4.07 -14.73
N ASP A 120 23.42 4.15 -13.45
CA ASP A 120 22.89 3.02 -12.69
C ASP A 120 21.57 3.40 -12.02
N MET A 121 20.46 3.07 -12.68
CA MET A 121 19.12 3.43 -12.21
C MET A 121 18.77 2.79 -10.87
N LYS A 122 19.37 1.62 -10.56
CA LYS A 122 19.17 0.95 -9.27
C LYS A 122 19.83 1.74 -8.15
N GLU A 123 21.08 2.14 -8.32
CA GLU A 123 21.79 2.96 -7.32
C GLU A 123 21.12 4.34 -7.16
N ALA A 124 20.67 4.95 -8.26
CA ALA A 124 20.00 6.24 -8.24
C ALA A 124 18.66 6.21 -7.47
N LEU A 125 17.85 5.18 -7.67
CA LEU A 125 16.59 5.00 -6.95
C LEU A 125 16.84 4.73 -5.46
N ASN A 126 17.85 3.92 -5.14
CA ASN A 126 18.31 3.70 -3.77
C ASN A 126 18.72 5.03 -3.11
N ALA A 127 19.52 5.85 -3.80
CA ALA A 127 20.02 7.11 -3.27
C ALA A 127 18.87 8.11 -2.98
N ALA A 128 17.91 8.25 -3.91
CA ALA A 128 16.70 9.05 -3.69
C ALA A 128 15.89 8.55 -2.48
N GLY A 129 15.73 7.23 -2.36
CA GLY A 129 15.01 6.61 -1.24
C GLY A 129 15.67 6.82 0.11
N GLN A 130 17.00 6.71 0.19
CA GLN A 130 17.77 6.89 1.42
C GLN A 130 17.71 8.31 1.98
N ILE A 131 17.66 9.32 1.09
CA ILE A 131 17.50 10.71 1.49
C ILE A 131 16.04 11.05 1.83
N GLY A 132 15.09 10.14 1.56
CA GLY A 132 13.67 10.37 1.76
C GLY A 132 13.06 11.26 0.67
N ASN A 133 13.67 11.31 -0.51
CA ASN A 133 13.16 12.07 -1.64
C ASN A 133 12.02 11.31 -2.34
N LEU A 134 10.88 11.20 -1.65
CA LEU A 134 9.75 10.39 -2.08
C LEU A 134 9.20 10.83 -3.44
N HIS A 135 9.24 12.13 -3.74
CA HIS A 135 8.75 12.64 -5.03
C HIS A 135 9.61 12.15 -6.21
N MET A 136 10.94 12.10 -6.03
CA MET A 136 11.84 11.52 -7.02
C MET A 136 11.60 10.01 -7.17
N VAL A 137 11.43 9.30 -6.04
CA VAL A 137 11.12 7.86 -6.03
C VAL A 137 9.82 7.57 -6.78
N GLU A 138 8.74 8.28 -6.46
CA GLU A 138 7.42 8.15 -7.12
C GLU A 138 7.56 8.37 -8.62
N TRP A 139 8.22 9.46 -9.03
CA TRP A 139 8.44 9.76 -10.42
C TRP A 139 9.24 8.66 -11.14
N MET A 140 10.31 8.15 -10.53
CA MET A 140 11.14 7.09 -11.12
C MET A 140 10.34 5.78 -11.27
N ILE A 141 9.53 5.39 -10.29
CA ILE A 141 8.68 4.19 -10.34
C ILE A 141 7.62 4.31 -11.45
N GLU A 142 7.06 5.51 -11.64
CA GLU A 142 6.01 5.74 -12.65
C GLU A 142 6.56 5.85 -14.08
N ASN A 143 7.76 6.42 -14.26
CA ASN A 143 8.26 6.83 -15.57
C ASN A 143 9.42 5.99 -16.10
N VAL A 144 10.05 5.17 -15.26
CA VAL A 144 11.16 4.30 -15.65
C VAL A 144 10.70 2.84 -15.60
N ASP A 145 11.14 2.04 -16.57
CA ASP A 145 10.80 0.61 -16.62
C ASP A 145 11.26 -0.11 -15.35
N ASN A 146 10.29 -0.68 -14.62
CA ASN A 146 10.50 -1.39 -13.36
C ASN A 146 11.49 -2.57 -13.45
N THR A 147 11.74 -3.10 -14.65
CA THR A 147 12.75 -4.15 -14.87
C THR A 147 14.19 -3.68 -14.69
N GLN A 148 14.42 -2.36 -14.71
CA GLN A 148 15.72 -1.76 -14.42
C GLN A 148 16.00 -1.63 -12.91
N PHE A 149 14.99 -1.90 -12.06
CA PHE A 149 15.09 -1.81 -10.62
C PHE A 149 15.10 -3.19 -9.99
N ASP A 150 16.00 -3.40 -9.02
CA ASP A 150 15.89 -4.53 -8.09
C ASP A 150 14.98 -4.12 -6.92
N ILE A 151 13.69 -4.03 -7.22
CA ILE A 151 12.63 -3.57 -6.31
C ILE A 151 12.60 -4.38 -5.00
N LYS A 152 12.98 -5.67 -5.07
CA LYS A 152 13.11 -6.54 -3.89
C LYS A 152 14.23 -6.09 -2.98
N GLN A 153 15.42 -5.86 -3.56
CA GLN A 153 16.56 -5.37 -2.79
C GLN A 153 16.29 -3.97 -2.23
N LEU A 154 15.62 -3.10 -2.99
CA LEU A 154 15.21 -1.75 -2.57
C LEU A 154 14.39 -1.77 -1.28
N MET A 155 13.35 -2.61 -1.23
CA MET A 155 12.54 -2.80 -0.03
C MET A 155 13.39 -3.33 1.14
N ASN A 156 14.26 -4.33 0.90
CA ASN A 156 15.13 -4.85 1.95
C ASN A 156 16.10 -3.81 2.51
N ASP A 157 16.68 -2.97 1.64
CA ASP A 157 17.57 -1.88 2.04
C ASP A 157 16.81 -0.84 2.86
N ALA A 158 15.59 -0.47 2.45
CA ALA A 158 14.72 0.45 3.18
C ALA A 158 14.35 -0.09 4.58
N LEU A 159 14.02 -1.38 4.69
CA LEU A 159 13.75 -2.06 5.96
C LEU A 159 14.99 -2.09 6.87
N ASN A 160 16.18 -2.32 6.31
CA ASN A 160 17.43 -2.37 7.09
C ASN A 160 17.85 -0.99 7.63
N GLN A 161 17.45 0.08 6.95
CA GLN A 161 17.82 1.47 7.29
C GLN A 161 16.74 2.19 8.10
N ASP A 162 15.63 1.51 8.43
CA ASP A 162 14.48 2.11 9.09
C ASP A 162 13.87 3.31 8.31
N ALA A 163 13.86 3.24 6.98
CA ALA A 163 13.34 4.31 6.10
C ALA A 163 11.81 4.20 5.92
N TYR A 164 11.05 4.53 6.97
CA TYR A 164 9.59 4.36 7.05
C TYR A 164 8.82 4.98 5.88
N GLU A 165 9.08 6.26 5.59
CA GLU A 165 8.39 6.99 4.54
C GLU A 165 8.66 6.38 3.15
N PHE A 166 9.86 5.82 2.97
CA PHE A 166 10.24 5.15 1.75
C PHE A 166 9.55 3.78 1.61
N ILE A 167 9.48 3.00 2.70
CA ILE A 167 8.73 1.73 2.74
C ILE A 167 7.25 1.98 2.39
N GLU A 168 6.63 3.00 3.00
CA GLU A 168 5.25 3.38 2.73
C GLU A 168 5.04 3.78 1.26
N CYS A 169 5.96 4.58 0.71
CA CYS A 169 5.94 4.96 -0.70
C CYS A 169 6.00 3.74 -1.63
N LEU A 170 6.88 2.78 -1.34
CA LEU A 170 7.01 1.55 -2.14
C LEU A 170 5.72 0.72 -2.10
N ILE A 171 5.11 0.53 -0.93
CA ILE A 171 3.87 -0.27 -0.81
C ILE A 171 2.69 0.37 -1.56
N LYS A 172 2.67 1.70 -1.64
CA LYS A 172 1.59 2.46 -2.31
C LYS A 172 1.73 2.48 -3.83
N ASN A 173 2.96 2.58 -4.33
CA ASN A 173 3.21 2.88 -5.74
C ASN A 173 3.73 1.69 -6.55
N VAL A 174 4.10 0.59 -5.90
CA VAL A 174 4.65 -0.60 -6.56
C VAL A 174 3.74 -1.82 -6.35
N ASP A 175 3.73 -2.73 -7.32
CA ASP A 175 3.04 -4.01 -7.19
C ASP A 175 3.60 -4.81 -6.00
N ASN A 176 2.76 -4.98 -4.97
CA ASN A 176 3.12 -5.64 -3.72
C ASN A 176 3.38 -7.15 -3.88
N THR A 177 3.03 -7.76 -5.01
CA THR A 177 3.43 -9.15 -5.34
C THR A 177 4.96 -9.30 -5.50
N LEU A 178 5.67 -8.19 -5.72
CA LEU A 178 7.12 -8.18 -5.83
C LEU A 178 7.82 -8.24 -4.48
N PHE A 179 7.16 -7.90 -3.38
CA PHE A 179 7.76 -7.83 -2.04
C PHE A 179 7.52 -9.09 -1.20
N ASP A 180 8.44 -9.38 -0.27
CA ASP A 180 8.14 -10.27 0.85
C ASP A 180 7.37 -9.49 1.92
N MET A 181 6.05 -9.44 1.75
CA MET A 181 5.18 -8.72 2.69
C MET A 181 5.25 -9.31 4.11
N THR A 182 5.64 -10.58 4.27
CA THR A 182 5.84 -11.18 5.61
C THR A 182 7.03 -10.54 6.31
N LEU A 183 8.09 -10.25 5.58
CA LEU A 183 9.25 -9.53 6.11
C LEU A 183 8.88 -8.09 6.51
N VAL A 184 8.15 -7.37 5.66
CA VAL A 184 7.65 -6.02 5.95
C VAL A 184 6.75 -6.02 7.20
N MET A 185 5.85 -7.01 7.32
CA MET A 185 4.99 -7.16 8.50
C MET A 185 5.80 -7.40 9.78
N LYS A 186 6.82 -8.26 9.72
CA LYS A 186 7.71 -8.53 10.86
C LYS A 186 8.51 -7.30 11.27
N TYR A 187 8.96 -6.53 10.30
CA TYR A 187 9.62 -5.26 10.53
C TYR A 187 8.69 -4.27 11.23
N ALA A 188 7.49 -4.06 10.68
CA ALA A 188 6.49 -3.15 11.25
C ALA A 188 6.12 -3.56 12.68
N TYR A 189 5.97 -4.86 12.94
CA TYR A 189 5.81 -5.42 14.29
C TYR A 189 6.99 -5.08 15.22
N ARG A 190 8.22 -5.34 14.80
CA ARG A 190 9.42 -5.07 15.60
C ARG A 190 9.54 -3.58 15.97
N CYS A 191 9.16 -2.70 15.04
CA CYS A 191 9.16 -1.26 15.25
C CYS A 191 7.93 -0.75 16.02
N GLY A 192 6.90 -1.59 16.20
CA GLY A 192 5.60 -1.19 16.77
C GLY A 192 4.85 -0.20 15.88
N ASP A 193 5.07 -0.25 14.57
CA ASP A 193 4.48 0.65 13.59
C ASP A 193 3.14 0.09 13.08
N LEU A 194 2.07 0.48 13.77
CA LEU A 194 0.70 0.07 13.46
C LEU A 194 0.20 0.62 12.11
N ASP A 195 0.67 1.79 11.68
CA ASP A 195 0.23 2.40 10.43
C ASP A 195 0.78 1.58 9.26
N LEU A 196 2.06 1.21 9.34
CA LEU A 196 2.69 0.32 8.37
C LEU A 196 2.08 -1.10 8.40
N MET A 197 1.80 -1.66 9.58
CA MET A 197 1.11 -2.95 9.71
C MET A 197 -0.28 -2.95 9.06
N THR A 198 -1.04 -1.86 9.23
CA THR A 198 -2.36 -1.70 8.63
C THR A 198 -2.24 -1.56 7.10
N LEU A 199 -1.29 -0.76 6.63
CA LEU A 199 -1.02 -0.58 5.20
C LEU A 199 -0.63 -1.91 4.51
N VAL A 200 0.19 -2.73 5.17
CA VAL A 200 0.56 -4.08 4.71
C VAL A 200 -0.68 -4.96 4.57
N ILE A 201 -1.58 -4.96 5.56
CA ILE A 201 -2.82 -5.74 5.46
C ILE A 201 -3.74 -5.22 4.35
N GLU A 202 -3.98 -3.91 4.30
CA GLU A 202 -4.85 -3.30 3.31
C GLU A 202 -4.37 -3.55 1.87
N SER A 203 -3.06 -3.47 1.66
CA SER A 203 -2.45 -3.74 0.34
C SER A 203 -2.60 -5.20 -0.07
N ILE A 204 -2.37 -6.13 0.84
CA ILE A 204 -2.48 -7.57 0.59
C ILE A 204 -3.92 -8.00 0.32
N VAL A 205 -4.87 -7.47 1.08
CA VAL A 205 -6.31 -7.72 0.87
C VAL A 205 -6.76 -7.25 -0.52
N LYS A 206 -6.18 -6.15 -1.02
CA LYS A 206 -6.48 -5.64 -2.37
C LYS A 206 -5.84 -6.45 -3.50
N SER A 207 -4.69 -7.08 -3.27
CA SER A 207 -3.86 -7.67 -4.33
C SER A 207 -3.93 -9.20 -4.44
N ASP A 208 -4.81 -9.88 -3.68
CA ASP A 208 -5.00 -11.34 -3.67
C ASP A 208 -3.68 -12.14 -3.52
N HIS A 209 -2.92 -11.81 -2.47
CA HIS A 209 -1.58 -12.37 -2.24
C HIS A 209 -1.67 -13.80 -1.68
N THR A 210 -1.62 -14.80 -2.55
CA THR A 210 -1.81 -16.23 -2.19
C THR A 210 -0.73 -16.82 -1.26
N GLY A 211 0.36 -16.09 -1.00
CA GLY A 211 1.51 -16.54 -0.21
C GLY A 211 1.64 -15.95 1.20
N PHE A 212 0.81 -14.97 1.57
CA PHE A 212 0.94 -14.26 2.84
C PHE A 212 0.05 -14.85 3.94
N ASN A 213 0.65 -15.16 5.11
CA ASN A 213 -0.10 -15.68 6.25
C ASN A 213 -0.76 -14.53 7.04
N LEU A 214 -1.98 -14.17 6.61
CA LEU A 214 -2.76 -13.09 7.21
C LEU A 214 -3.07 -13.33 8.70
N GLN A 215 -3.28 -14.59 9.11
CA GLN A 215 -3.52 -14.93 10.52
C GLN A 215 -2.32 -14.55 11.40
N SER A 216 -1.10 -14.90 10.99
CA SER A 216 0.12 -14.55 11.71
C SER A 216 0.31 -13.04 11.77
N ALA A 217 0.03 -12.33 10.67
CA ALA A 217 0.09 -10.88 10.61
C ALA A 217 -0.87 -10.22 11.61
N LEU A 218 -2.11 -10.71 11.69
CA LEU A 218 -3.09 -10.24 12.67
C LEU A 218 -2.60 -10.50 14.10
N TYR A 219 -2.09 -11.69 14.42
CA TYR A 219 -1.48 -11.97 15.74
C TYR A 219 -0.35 -11.00 16.11
N MET A 220 0.49 -10.61 15.14
CA MET A 220 1.54 -9.62 15.38
C MET A 220 0.96 -8.26 15.78
N ILE A 221 -0.14 -7.82 15.15
CA ILE A 221 -0.83 -6.57 15.54
C ILE A 221 -1.31 -6.66 17.00
N PHE A 222 -1.92 -7.79 17.38
CA PHE A 222 -2.40 -7.99 18.74
C PHE A 222 -1.28 -7.95 19.77
N ASP A 223 -0.15 -8.60 19.50
CA ASP A 223 0.96 -8.64 20.43
C ASP A 223 1.66 -7.26 20.56
N CYS A 224 1.78 -6.50 19.47
CA CYS A 224 2.22 -5.09 19.53
C CYS A 224 1.33 -4.23 20.42
N CYS A 225 0.04 -4.54 20.51
CA CYS A 225 -0.93 -3.81 21.32
C CYS A 225 -0.88 -4.15 22.83
N ASN A 226 -0.12 -5.18 23.25
CA ASN A 226 -0.12 -5.71 24.63
C ASN A 226 0.73 -4.91 25.66
N ASN A 227 0.99 -3.62 25.42
CA ASN A 227 1.35 -2.66 26.48
C ASN A 227 0.20 -1.66 26.78
N VAL A 228 -1.04 -2.07 26.52
CA VAL A 228 -2.25 -1.31 26.83
C VAL A 228 -3.19 -2.21 27.63
N GLU A 229 -3.67 -1.73 28.78
CA GLU A 229 -4.78 -2.37 29.50
C GLU A 229 -5.95 -2.56 28.53
N LEU A 230 -6.23 -3.81 28.15
CA LEU A 230 -7.49 -4.20 27.51
C LEU A 230 -8.61 -3.97 28.52
N MET A 231 -9.11 -2.75 28.60
CA MET A 231 -10.32 -2.44 29.36
C MET A 231 -11.53 -2.97 28.62
N TYR A 232 -11.92 -4.21 28.95
CA TYR A 232 -13.26 -4.71 28.68
C TYR A 232 -14.23 -4.00 29.62
N ASP A 233 -14.80 -2.89 29.17
CA ASP A 233 -15.92 -2.28 29.88
C ASP A 233 -17.20 -3.05 29.56
N ASN A 234 -17.51 -4.03 30.40
CA ASN A 234 -18.75 -4.82 30.33
C ASN A 234 -20.02 -4.01 30.66
N SER A 235 -19.92 -2.69 30.90
CA SER A 235 -21.06 -1.88 31.35
C SER A 235 -21.80 -1.12 30.23
N ILE A 236 -21.30 -1.12 28.98
CA ILE A 236 -21.95 -0.39 27.87
C ILE A 236 -22.00 -1.26 26.60
N ILE A 237 -23.21 -1.50 26.09
CA ILE A 237 -23.54 -2.29 24.88
C ILE A 237 -23.13 -1.57 23.57
N GLU A 238 -22.23 -0.59 23.60
CA GLU A 238 -21.79 0.11 22.39
C GLU A 238 -20.39 -0.36 21.96
N LYS A 239 -20.37 -1.24 20.95
CA LYS A 239 -19.29 -1.51 19.98
C LYS A 239 -17.89 -1.62 20.60
N SER A 240 -17.36 -2.83 20.70
CA SER A 240 -15.94 -3.03 21.05
C SER A 240 -15.06 -2.40 19.96
N VAL A 241 -14.59 -1.20 20.25
CA VAL A 241 -13.69 -0.43 19.41
C VAL A 241 -12.26 -0.78 19.81
N LEU A 242 -11.41 -1.14 18.85
CA LEU A 242 -9.97 -1.02 19.04
C LEU A 242 -9.64 0.48 19.09
N LYS A 243 -9.56 1.05 20.30
CA LYS A 243 -9.18 2.45 20.53
C LYS A 243 -7.67 2.54 20.54
N ILE A 244 -7.09 2.89 19.40
CA ILE A 244 -5.65 3.11 19.30
C ILE A 244 -5.38 4.55 19.73
N CYS A 245 -4.59 4.72 20.80
CA CYS A 245 -4.11 6.02 21.28
C CYS A 245 -2.61 6.14 21.01
N LYS A 246 -2.20 7.07 20.14
CA LYS A 246 -0.79 7.49 20.00
C LYS A 246 -0.74 9.02 19.84
N GLN A 247 0.06 9.68 20.68
CA GLN A 247 0.28 11.14 20.65
C GLN A 247 -0.99 12.04 20.69
N GLY A 248 -2.05 11.57 21.34
CA GLY A 248 -3.30 12.34 21.47
C GLY A 248 -4.27 12.20 20.29
N GLN A 249 -3.89 11.51 19.21
CA GLN A 249 -4.84 11.08 18.18
C GLN A 249 -5.45 9.74 18.56
N LYS A 250 -6.78 9.66 18.39
CA LYS A 250 -7.58 8.47 18.65
C LYS A 250 -8.13 7.98 17.32
N LYS A 251 -7.78 6.76 16.93
CA LYS A 251 -8.41 6.08 15.80
C LYS A 251 -9.13 4.84 16.31
N GLU A 252 -10.34 4.65 15.80
CA GLU A 252 -11.28 3.64 16.25
C GLU A 252 -11.46 2.63 15.11
N ILE A 253 -10.95 1.41 15.27
CA ILE A 253 -11.20 0.31 14.33
C ILE A 253 -12.30 -0.58 14.93
N PHE A 254 -13.37 -0.82 14.17
CA PHE A 254 -14.45 -1.69 14.61
C PHE A 254 -14.20 -3.12 14.10
N TRP A 255 -14.17 -4.10 15.00
CA TRP A 255 -13.96 -5.51 14.65
C TRP A 255 -14.99 -6.06 13.66
N THR A 256 -16.19 -5.47 13.67
CA THR A 256 -17.23 -5.77 12.68
C THR A 256 -16.83 -5.41 11.25
N ASP A 257 -16.04 -4.35 11.05
CA ASP A 257 -15.61 -3.95 9.70
C ASP A 257 -14.56 -4.95 9.16
N VAL A 258 -13.71 -5.47 10.04
CA VAL A 258 -12.74 -6.53 9.70
C VAL A 258 -13.47 -7.82 9.33
N LEU A 259 -14.48 -8.22 10.11
CA LEU A 259 -15.32 -9.37 9.80
C LEU A 259 -16.03 -9.19 8.45
N ASN A 260 -16.64 -8.02 8.22
CA ASN A 260 -17.36 -7.71 7.00
C ASN A 260 -16.46 -7.83 5.77
N ASN A 261 -15.26 -7.27 5.82
CA ASN A 261 -14.28 -7.38 4.73
C ASN A 261 -13.84 -8.83 4.51
N ALA A 262 -13.53 -9.57 5.58
CA ALA A 262 -13.18 -10.99 5.47
C ALA A 262 -14.27 -11.81 4.77
N CYS A 263 -15.55 -11.49 5.02
CA CYS A 263 -16.70 -12.13 4.38
C CYS A 263 -16.84 -11.76 2.88
N VAL A 264 -16.60 -10.49 2.51
CA VAL A 264 -16.62 -10.05 1.10
C VAL A 264 -15.57 -10.79 0.28
N PHE A 265 -14.36 -10.94 0.83
CA PHE A 265 -13.22 -11.48 0.10
C PHE A 265 -13.02 -13.00 0.28
N GLY A 266 -13.83 -13.66 1.11
CA GLY A 266 -13.81 -15.11 1.23
C GLY A 266 -12.73 -15.68 2.15
N PHE A 267 -12.20 -14.90 3.10
CA PHE A 267 -11.13 -15.33 4.01
C PHE A 267 -11.65 -16.13 5.21
N LEU A 268 -11.87 -17.44 5.02
CA LEU A 268 -12.47 -18.34 6.00
C LEU A 268 -11.71 -18.37 7.33
N GLU A 269 -10.38 -18.48 7.28
CA GLU A 269 -9.54 -18.61 8.47
C GLU A 269 -9.59 -17.35 9.36
N VAL A 270 -9.76 -16.18 8.74
CA VAL A 270 -9.92 -14.91 9.45
C VAL A 270 -11.29 -14.86 10.15
N VAL A 271 -12.34 -15.31 9.47
CA VAL A 271 -13.69 -15.40 10.05
C VAL A 271 -13.69 -16.36 11.23
N GLU A 272 -13.12 -17.56 11.09
CA GLU A 272 -13.05 -18.55 12.17
C GLU A 272 -12.30 -18.01 13.40
N TRP A 273 -11.16 -17.36 13.14
CA TRP A 273 -10.39 -16.76 14.21
C TRP A 273 -11.15 -15.62 14.92
N LEU A 274 -11.84 -14.73 14.19
CA LEU A 274 -12.64 -13.66 14.77
C LEU A 274 -13.77 -14.20 15.66
N LEU A 275 -14.49 -15.22 15.18
CA LEU A 275 -15.65 -15.78 15.87
C LEU A 275 -15.26 -16.64 17.08
N THR A 276 -14.06 -17.21 17.09
CA THR A 276 -13.53 -17.96 18.25
C THR A 276 -12.84 -17.07 19.27
N SER A 277 -12.25 -15.95 18.84
CA SER A 277 -11.42 -15.09 19.70
C SER A 277 -12.20 -13.97 20.39
N PHE A 278 -13.35 -13.59 19.85
CA PHE A 278 -14.14 -12.47 20.38
C PHE A 278 -15.59 -12.85 20.67
N PRO A 279 -16.23 -12.20 21.66
CA PRO A 279 -17.62 -12.48 21.98
C PRO A 279 -18.55 -12.02 20.85
N SER A 280 -19.51 -12.87 20.47
CA SER A 280 -20.38 -12.66 19.29
C SER A 280 -21.17 -11.35 19.31
N ASN A 281 -21.45 -10.77 20.48
CA ASN A 281 -22.26 -9.55 20.62
C ASN A 281 -21.60 -8.27 20.07
N ILE A 282 -20.35 -8.33 19.61
CA ILE A 282 -19.63 -7.17 19.07
C ILE A 282 -19.74 -7.03 17.55
N PHE A 283 -20.22 -8.07 16.87
CA PHE A 283 -20.24 -8.16 15.42
C PHE A 283 -21.63 -7.84 14.86
N ASP A 284 -21.67 -7.10 13.76
CA ASP A 284 -22.85 -6.97 12.90
C ASP A 284 -22.91 -8.17 11.95
N PHE A 285 -23.62 -9.21 12.39
CA PHE A 285 -23.78 -10.43 11.61
C PHE A 285 -24.69 -10.27 10.40
N ASP A 286 -25.60 -9.29 10.38
CA ASP A 286 -26.48 -9.05 9.24
C ASP A 286 -25.64 -8.65 8.01
N THR A 287 -24.73 -7.69 8.21
CA THR A 287 -23.81 -7.25 7.15
C THR A 287 -22.80 -8.34 6.78
N ALA A 288 -22.24 -9.05 7.76
CA ALA A 288 -21.26 -10.11 7.52
C ALA A 288 -21.85 -11.26 6.67
N ILE A 289 -23.07 -11.71 6.98
CA ILE A 289 -23.74 -12.77 6.23
C ILE A 289 -24.13 -12.29 4.83
N ALA A 290 -24.64 -11.07 4.68
CA ALA A 290 -24.96 -10.50 3.37
C ALA A 290 -23.72 -10.46 2.46
N ASN A 291 -22.58 -10.04 3.00
CA ASN A 291 -21.30 -10.05 2.29
C ASN A 291 -20.85 -11.47 1.94
N ALA A 292 -20.95 -12.43 2.86
CA ALA A 292 -20.60 -13.83 2.59
C ALA A 292 -21.49 -14.48 1.52
N LEU A 293 -22.79 -14.15 1.50
CA LEU A 293 -23.73 -14.58 0.46
C LEU A 293 -23.36 -14.02 -0.90
N SER A 294 -22.97 -12.74 -0.95
CA SER A 294 -22.55 -12.08 -2.20
C SER A 294 -21.27 -12.70 -2.79
N SER A 295 -20.33 -13.11 -1.92
CA SER A 295 -19.09 -13.77 -2.31
C SER A 295 -19.24 -15.27 -2.58
N LYS A 296 -20.42 -15.85 -2.29
CA LYS A 296 -20.75 -17.27 -2.46
C LYS A 296 -19.84 -18.23 -1.69
N SER A 297 -19.30 -17.79 -0.55
CA SER A 297 -18.42 -18.60 0.29
C SER A 297 -19.22 -19.51 1.21
N ASP A 298 -19.54 -20.74 0.76
CA ASP A 298 -20.32 -21.72 1.54
C ASP A 298 -19.75 -21.98 2.93
N SER A 299 -18.42 -22.12 3.04
CA SER A 299 -17.76 -22.38 4.32
C SER A 299 -17.92 -21.23 5.32
N ILE A 300 -17.85 -19.97 4.86
CA ILE A 300 -18.03 -18.80 5.72
C ILE A 300 -19.48 -18.67 6.15
N ILE A 301 -20.42 -18.86 5.23
CA ILE A 301 -21.86 -18.76 5.52
C ILE A 301 -22.24 -19.78 6.61
N ARG A 302 -21.80 -21.03 6.46
CA ARG A 302 -22.04 -22.09 7.45
C ARG A 302 -21.40 -21.77 8.79
N LEU A 303 -20.12 -21.39 8.78
CA LEU A 303 -19.38 -21.05 9.98
C LEU A 303 -20.05 -19.93 10.78
N ILE A 304 -20.48 -18.85 10.12
CA ILE A 304 -21.17 -17.74 10.79
C ILE A 304 -22.52 -18.20 11.37
N ILE A 305 -23.31 -18.97 10.61
CA ILE A 305 -24.63 -19.42 11.06
C ILE A 305 -24.53 -20.40 12.24
N GLU A 306 -23.53 -21.28 12.23
CA GLU A 306 -23.33 -22.29 13.27
C GLU A 306 -22.73 -21.71 14.56
N THR A 307 -22.09 -20.53 14.52
CA THR A 307 -21.41 -19.91 15.68
C THR A 307 -22.32 -19.06 16.58
N ASN A 308 -23.57 -19.48 16.77
CA ASN A 308 -24.55 -18.82 17.66
C ASN A 308 -24.88 -17.36 17.24
N CYS A 309 -24.69 -17.00 15.97
CA CYS A 309 -25.00 -15.67 15.43
C CYS A 309 -26.49 -15.33 15.54
N VAL A 310 -27.36 -16.34 15.62
CA VAL A 310 -28.82 -16.20 15.54
C VAL A 310 -29.39 -15.34 16.68
N ASN A 311 -28.71 -15.26 17.82
CA ASN A 311 -29.08 -14.37 18.93
C ASN A 311 -28.76 -12.89 18.67
N TYR A 312 -28.00 -12.59 17.61
CA TYR A 312 -27.45 -11.27 17.31
C TYR A 312 -27.84 -10.75 15.92
N VAL A 313 -28.43 -11.59 15.08
CA VAL A 313 -29.05 -11.22 13.79
C VAL A 313 -30.31 -10.41 14.08
N THR A 314 -30.40 -9.19 13.54
CA THR A 314 -31.53 -8.29 13.83
C THR A 314 -32.75 -8.57 12.95
N ASP A 315 -32.54 -9.08 11.73
CA ASP A 315 -33.61 -9.41 10.78
C ASP A 315 -33.50 -10.85 10.25
N ILE A 316 -33.91 -11.81 11.08
CA ILE A 316 -33.98 -13.23 10.72
C ILE A 316 -34.89 -13.45 9.50
N ARG A 317 -35.88 -12.57 9.24
CA ARG A 317 -36.77 -12.70 8.06
C ARG A 317 -36.00 -12.45 6.76
N SER A 318 -35.25 -11.35 6.72
CA SER A 318 -34.41 -11.02 5.56
C SER A 318 -33.32 -12.07 5.35
N LEU A 319 -32.72 -12.56 6.43
CA LEU A 319 -31.70 -13.61 6.38
C LEU A 319 -32.24 -14.93 5.81
N THR A 320 -33.35 -15.44 6.33
CA THR A 320 -33.96 -16.71 5.87
C THR A 320 -34.39 -16.62 4.40
N SER A 321 -34.97 -15.50 3.97
CA SER A 321 -35.28 -15.26 2.56
C SER A 321 -34.01 -15.23 1.69
N SER A 322 -32.96 -14.55 2.15
CA SER A 322 -31.70 -14.43 1.40
C SER A 322 -31.00 -15.77 1.27
N LEU A 323 -30.98 -16.59 2.33
CA LEU A 323 -30.43 -17.94 2.29
C LEU A 323 -31.16 -18.82 1.28
N CYS A 324 -32.49 -18.82 1.31
CA CYS A 324 -33.29 -19.57 0.34
C CYS A 324 -33.02 -19.11 -1.10
N HIS A 325 -32.96 -17.80 -1.35
CA HIS A 325 -32.68 -17.24 -2.68
C HIS A 325 -31.30 -17.65 -3.23
N HIS A 326 -30.32 -17.88 -2.35
CA HIS A 326 -28.99 -18.34 -2.73
C HIS A 326 -28.84 -19.88 -2.68
N GLY A 327 -29.92 -20.62 -2.43
CA GLY A 327 -29.94 -22.09 -2.43
C GLY A 327 -29.50 -22.76 -1.13
N TYR A 328 -29.32 -22.01 -0.03
CA TYR A 328 -28.97 -22.53 1.30
C TYR A 328 -30.22 -22.90 2.11
N THR A 329 -31.08 -23.74 1.52
CA THR A 329 -32.39 -24.09 2.09
C THR A 329 -32.28 -24.97 3.34
N ASP A 330 -31.20 -25.74 3.49
CA ASP A 330 -30.87 -26.51 4.69
C ASP A 330 -30.56 -25.60 5.90
N LEU A 331 -29.78 -24.54 5.69
CA LEU A 331 -29.46 -23.54 6.71
C LEU A 331 -30.71 -22.72 7.06
N ALA A 332 -31.53 -22.38 6.07
CA ALA A 332 -32.81 -21.73 6.31
C ALA A 332 -33.74 -22.62 7.15
N LEU A 333 -33.82 -23.91 6.86
CA LEU A 333 -34.57 -24.89 7.65
C LEU A 333 -34.02 -24.99 9.08
N TRP A 334 -32.70 -25.05 9.24
CA TRP A 334 -32.06 -25.10 10.54
C TRP A 334 -32.38 -23.85 11.39
N LEU A 335 -32.33 -22.66 10.79
CA LEU A 335 -32.72 -21.41 11.46
C LEU A 335 -34.18 -21.43 11.92
N LEU A 336 -35.09 -21.94 11.07
CA LEU A 336 -36.50 -22.04 11.40
C LEU A 336 -36.78 -23.05 12.53
N GLN A 337 -36.03 -24.15 12.59
CA GLN A 337 -36.21 -25.21 13.60
C GLN A 337 -35.67 -24.85 14.99
N ASN A 338 -34.63 -24.03 15.05
CA ASN A 338 -33.94 -23.71 16.30
C ASN A 338 -34.39 -22.40 16.96
N GLN A 339 -35.50 -21.79 16.49
CA GLN A 339 -35.97 -20.50 16.98
C GLN A 339 -37.45 -20.54 17.41
N ASP A 340 -37.71 -20.22 18.68
CA ASP A 340 -39.07 -20.09 19.20
C ASP A 340 -39.65 -18.70 18.86
N ASN A 341 -40.88 -18.67 18.33
CA ASN A 341 -41.78 -17.50 18.31
C ASN A 341 -41.45 -16.28 17.42
N PHE A 342 -40.83 -16.44 16.25
CA PHE A 342 -40.79 -15.35 15.27
C PHE A 342 -41.94 -15.41 14.24
N VAL A 343 -42.45 -14.24 13.87
CA VAL A 343 -43.38 -14.06 12.74
C VAL A 343 -42.52 -13.96 11.49
N PHE A 344 -42.64 -14.89 10.53
CA PHE A 344 -41.84 -14.92 9.30
C PHE A 344 -42.65 -14.53 8.05
N ASP A 345 -41.99 -14.15 6.96
CA ASP A 345 -42.63 -14.10 5.63
C ASP A 345 -42.67 -15.50 5.03
N TYR A 346 -43.65 -16.27 5.50
CA TYR A 346 -43.83 -17.67 5.11
C TYR A 346 -44.01 -17.85 3.61
N GLN A 347 -44.59 -16.86 2.91
CA GLN A 347 -44.84 -16.97 1.48
C GLN A 347 -43.55 -16.91 0.67
N THR A 348 -42.65 -15.99 1.01
CA THR A 348 -41.38 -15.84 0.29
C THR A 348 -40.48 -17.07 0.51
N VAL A 349 -40.37 -17.56 1.75
CA VAL A 349 -39.59 -18.77 2.05
C VAL A 349 -40.19 -20.00 1.35
N MET A 350 -41.53 -20.16 1.37
CA MET A 350 -42.21 -21.25 0.67
C MET A 350 -41.99 -21.20 -0.85
N ASN A 351 -42.08 -20.00 -1.44
CA ASN A 351 -41.85 -19.80 -2.85
C ASN A 351 -40.43 -20.18 -3.28
N GLU A 352 -39.41 -19.75 -2.52
CA GLU A 352 -38.00 -20.06 -2.81
C GLU A 352 -37.70 -21.54 -2.55
N ALA A 353 -38.24 -22.15 -1.49
CA ALA A 353 -38.13 -23.58 -1.25
C ALA A 353 -38.72 -24.41 -2.42
N CYS A 354 -39.86 -23.98 -2.97
CA CYS A 354 -40.43 -24.60 -4.17
C CYS A 354 -39.56 -24.38 -5.43
N LEU A 355 -38.93 -23.21 -5.59
CA LEU A 355 -38.03 -22.93 -6.72
C LEU A 355 -36.76 -23.80 -6.68
N HIS A 356 -36.28 -24.13 -5.48
CA HIS A 356 -35.08 -24.95 -5.29
C HIS A 356 -35.36 -26.47 -5.13
N ASP A 357 -36.61 -26.91 -5.29
CA ASP A 357 -37.05 -28.31 -5.07
C ASP A 357 -36.69 -28.88 -3.67
N ASP A 358 -36.64 -28.02 -2.65
CA ASP A 358 -36.41 -28.47 -1.27
C ASP A 358 -37.74 -28.91 -0.63
N LEU A 359 -38.12 -30.16 -0.93
CA LEU A 359 -39.31 -30.79 -0.38
C LEU A 359 -39.29 -30.92 1.15
N SER A 360 -38.10 -30.92 1.78
CA SER A 360 -37.98 -31.03 3.24
C SER A 360 -38.40 -29.71 3.90
N LEU A 361 -37.92 -28.59 3.35
CA LEU A 361 -38.31 -27.25 3.80
C LEU A 361 -39.79 -26.95 3.50
N VAL A 362 -40.28 -27.31 2.30
CA VAL A 362 -41.71 -27.19 1.95
C VAL A 362 -42.59 -27.96 2.93
N LYS A 363 -42.23 -29.22 3.22
CA LYS A 363 -42.98 -30.06 4.16
C LYS A 363 -42.94 -29.49 5.59
N TYR A 364 -41.77 -29.03 6.04
CA TYR A 364 -41.63 -28.43 7.36
C TYR A 364 -42.52 -27.18 7.51
N LEU A 365 -42.54 -26.31 6.50
CA LEU A 365 -43.40 -25.12 6.49
C LEU A 365 -44.88 -25.49 6.50
N TRP A 366 -45.27 -26.54 5.77
CA TRP A 366 -46.63 -27.04 5.71
C TRP A 366 -47.13 -27.62 7.04
N ASP A 367 -46.29 -28.44 7.68
CA ASP A 367 -46.68 -29.17 8.90
C ASP A 367 -46.75 -28.26 10.14
N ASN A 368 -45.96 -27.17 10.16
CA ASN A 368 -45.78 -26.32 11.35
C ASN A 368 -46.51 -24.96 11.28
N PHE A 369 -46.96 -24.52 10.09
CA PHE A 369 -47.59 -23.20 9.93
C PHE A 369 -48.97 -23.28 9.29
N ASN A 370 -49.80 -22.26 9.52
CA ASN A 370 -51.21 -22.28 9.15
C ASN A 370 -51.40 -22.30 7.61
N PRO A 371 -52.04 -23.32 7.01
CA PRO A 371 -52.24 -23.39 5.56
C PRO A 371 -53.06 -22.23 4.97
N TYR A 372 -53.78 -21.46 5.79
CA TYR A 372 -54.53 -20.28 5.35
C TYR A 372 -53.66 -19.01 5.19
N SER A 373 -52.38 -19.02 5.60
CA SER A 373 -51.45 -17.90 5.39
C SER A 373 -50.63 -18.00 4.11
N PHE A 374 -50.86 -19.01 3.28
CA PHE A 374 -50.10 -19.26 2.05
C PHE A 374 -50.97 -19.11 0.80
N ASP A 375 -50.49 -18.36 -0.19
CA ASP A 375 -50.89 -18.53 -1.58
C ASP A 375 -50.22 -19.80 -2.15
N MET A 376 -50.83 -20.95 -1.83
CA MET A 376 -50.40 -22.27 -2.30
C MET A 376 -50.46 -22.41 -3.80
N LYS A 377 -51.34 -21.67 -4.48
CA LYS A 377 -51.45 -21.75 -5.93
C LYS A 377 -50.17 -21.22 -6.58
N THR A 378 -49.67 -20.09 -6.09
CA THR A 378 -48.42 -19.49 -6.57
C THR A 378 -47.21 -20.37 -6.26
N ALA A 379 -47.10 -20.90 -5.03
CA ALA A 379 -45.99 -21.77 -4.64
C ALA A 379 -45.95 -23.09 -5.46
N MET A 380 -47.11 -23.75 -5.63
CA MET A 380 -47.20 -24.99 -6.40
C MET A 380 -46.96 -24.79 -7.90
N THR A 381 -47.32 -23.62 -8.44
CA THR A 381 -47.00 -23.28 -9.84
C THR A 381 -45.49 -23.23 -10.05
N LYS A 382 -44.75 -22.59 -9.14
CA LYS A 382 -43.28 -22.56 -9.17
C LYS A 382 -42.66 -23.96 -9.07
N LEU A 383 -43.17 -24.80 -8.18
CA LEU A 383 -42.70 -26.19 -8.04
C LEU A 383 -42.91 -27.00 -9.33
N VAL A 384 -44.05 -26.82 -10.00
CA VAL A 384 -44.34 -27.46 -11.30
C VAL A 384 -43.44 -26.97 -12.41
N GLU A 385 -43.19 -25.66 -12.46
CA GLU A 385 -42.27 -25.07 -13.45
C GLU A 385 -40.87 -25.69 -13.33
N VAL A 386 -40.39 -25.93 -12.11
CA VAL A 386 -39.10 -26.59 -11.85
C VAL A 386 -39.14 -28.06 -12.23
N LYS A 387 -40.19 -28.81 -11.85
CA LYS A 387 -40.25 -30.27 -12.11
C LYS A 387 -40.61 -30.64 -13.54
N ARG A 388 -41.23 -29.76 -14.32
CA ARG A 388 -41.84 -30.09 -15.64
C ARG A 388 -42.80 -31.28 -15.57
N VAL A 389 -43.47 -31.50 -14.44
CA VAL A 389 -44.47 -32.57 -14.23
C VAL A 389 -45.83 -31.94 -13.94
N PRO A 390 -46.95 -32.44 -14.49
CA PRO A 390 -48.27 -31.88 -14.20
C PRO A 390 -48.67 -32.08 -12.73
N LEU A 391 -49.29 -31.07 -12.12
CA LEU A 391 -49.97 -31.18 -10.82
C LEU A 391 -51.06 -32.26 -10.90
N GLN A 392 -50.91 -33.33 -10.11
CA GLN A 392 -52.00 -34.26 -9.79
C GLN A 392 -52.56 -33.96 -8.41
#